data_AF-U2RDB0-F1
#
_entry.id   AF-U2RDB0-F1
#
_cell.length_a   1.000
_cell.length_b   1.000
_cell.length_c   1.000
_cell.angle_alpha   90.00
_cell.angle_beta   90.00
_cell.angle_gamma   90.00
#
_symmetry.space_group_name_H-M   'P 1'
#
loop_
_entity.id
_entity.type
_entity.pdbx_description
1 polymer ?
#
loop_
_entity_poly.entity_id
_entity_poly.type
_entity_poly.pdbx_seq_one_letter_code
_entity_poly.pdbx_strand_id
1 'polypeptide(L)'
;EGLSVTAIARRTGTKLREVKTALAVAENAVAASAIQEHQLTLDQAAVLIEFDGDDEVRGDLIKAATTDPAQFAHAAQRARDDKARARTKADTEADLVGRGYTILDSDPGYHETEYTRISELLTADDQRVTVENIENIDGRAAHVRVYADNDANVIYFIRDAKMAGFHTYGGSQSKSGPMTEEEKAERRTLIANNKAWASAEIVRREWLTELLSRKTLPKDTTLVIAKALTAHRQAISTATREGNELAHRLLGLEPSGYFETDKLAALIAQTPAKAQHVALAVVLGACESVTSKQTWRYPSPTDAAYFAQLEAWGYGLSEVEQIVTEEAAVERATQA
;
A
#
# COMPACT_ATOMS: atom_id res chain seq x y z
N GLU A 1 -57.12 -10.64 15.54
CA GLU A 1 -56.08 -10.54 14.49
C GLU A 1 -55.84 -9.08 14.16
N GLY A 2 -54.58 -8.67 14.10
CA GLY A 2 -54.19 -7.28 13.85
C GLY A 2 -54.38 -6.88 12.38
N LEU A 3 -54.53 -5.57 12.14
CA LEU A 3 -54.54 -5.02 10.78
C LEU A 3 -53.17 -5.24 10.11
N SER A 4 -53.16 -5.50 8.79
CA SER A 4 -51.90 -5.59 8.03
C SER A 4 -51.20 -4.23 7.94
N VAL A 5 -49.87 -4.23 7.76
CA VAL A 5 -49.05 -3.01 7.60
C VAL A 5 -49.64 -2.08 6.52
N THR A 6 -50.06 -2.64 5.39
CA THR A 6 -50.68 -1.88 4.28
C THR A 6 -52.04 -1.30 4.67
N ALA A 7 -52.84 -2.03 5.46
CA ALA A 7 -54.12 -1.55 5.96
C ALA A 7 -53.94 -0.41 6.98
N ILE A 8 -52.92 -0.50 7.85
CA ILE A 8 -52.55 0.55 8.80
C ILE A 8 -52.11 1.81 8.03
N ALA A 9 -51.13 1.67 7.14
CA ALA A 9 -50.61 2.79 6.32
C ALA A 9 -51.71 3.53 5.56
N ARG A 10 -52.63 2.78 4.92
CA ARG A 10 -53.76 3.37 4.19
C ARG A 10 -54.75 4.09 5.11
N ARG A 11 -55.00 3.57 6.32
CA ARG A 11 -55.94 4.16 7.28
C ARG A 11 -55.38 5.39 7.99
N THR A 12 -54.08 5.43 8.26
CA THR A 12 -53.42 6.53 8.98
C THR A 12 -52.82 7.59 8.05
N GLY A 13 -52.71 7.31 6.75
CA GLY A 13 -52.01 8.19 5.80
C GLY A 13 -50.49 8.21 5.96
N THR A 14 -49.94 7.28 6.74
CA THR A 14 -48.50 7.17 7.04
C THR A 14 -47.80 6.33 5.98
N LYS A 15 -46.51 6.59 5.71
CA LYS A 15 -45.76 5.79 4.71
C LYS A 15 -45.57 4.36 5.20
N LEU A 16 -45.60 3.39 4.27
CA LEU A 16 -45.42 1.97 4.60
C LEU A 16 -44.13 1.70 5.37
N ARG A 17 -43.03 2.39 5.02
CA ARG A 17 -41.74 2.28 5.72
C ARG A 17 -41.85 2.71 7.18
N GLU A 18 -42.44 3.87 7.44
CA GLU A 18 -42.62 4.41 8.79
C GLU A 18 -43.50 3.49 9.65
N VAL A 19 -44.57 2.91 9.09
CA VAL A 19 -45.40 1.93 9.80
C VAL A 19 -44.60 0.67 10.15
N LYS A 20 -43.77 0.16 9.23
CA LYS A 20 -42.88 -0.99 9.52
C LYS A 20 -41.88 -0.65 10.63
N THR A 21 -41.23 0.51 10.56
CA THR A 21 -40.30 0.99 11.59
C THR A 21 -41.00 1.09 12.94
N ALA A 22 -42.21 1.67 12.98
CA ALA A 22 -42.98 1.82 14.20
C ALA A 22 -43.34 0.48 14.84
N LEU A 23 -43.77 -0.50 14.03
CA LEU A 23 -44.07 -1.84 14.52
C LEU A 23 -42.82 -2.55 15.04
N ALA A 24 -41.71 -2.48 14.31
CA ALA A 24 -40.44 -3.08 14.75
C ALA A 24 -39.96 -2.51 16.09
N VAL A 25 -40.07 -1.18 16.27
CA VAL A 25 -39.73 -0.54 17.55
C VAL A 25 -40.71 -0.94 18.66
N ALA A 26 -42.01 -1.00 18.37
CA ALA A 26 -43.01 -1.40 19.36
C ALA A 26 -42.85 -2.86 19.82
N GLU A 27 -42.37 -3.75 18.95
CA GLU A 27 -42.09 -5.16 19.25
C GLU A 27 -40.78 -5.35 20.04
N ASN A 28 -39.87 -4.37 20.02
CA ASN A 28 -38.64 -4.38 20.80
C ASN A 28 -38.80 -3.53 22.07
N ALA A 29 -38.95 -4.19 23.23
CA ALA A 29 -39.19 -3.52 24.50
C ALA A 29 -38.09 -2.50 24.88
N VAL A 30 -36.82 -2.78 24.55
CA VAL A 30 -35.71 -1.87 24.88
C VAL A 30 -35.75 -0.63 24.00
N ALA A 31 -35.95 -0.80 22.69
CA ALA A 31 -36.09 0.32 21.76
C ALA A 31 -37.34 1.17 22.06
N ALA A 32 -38.45 0.53 22.43
CA ALA A 32 -39.68 1.22 22.84
C ALA A 32 -39.48 2.05 24.13
N SER A 33 -38.83 1.51 25.15
CA SER A 33 -38.50 2.25 26.37
C SER A 33 -37.55 3.42 26.09
N ALA A 34 -36.55 3.23 25.23
CA ALA A 34 -35.57 4.25 24.90
C ALA A 34 -36.18 5.51 24.25
N ILE A 35 -37.30 5.37 23.51
CA ILE A 35 -38.06 6.54 23.01
C ILE A 35 -38.54 7.41 24.16
N GLN A 36 -39.11 6.81 25.21
CA GLN A 36 -39.69 7.56 26.34
C GLN A 36 -38.61 8.08 27.28
N GLU A 37 -37.62 7.25 27.60
CA GLU A 37 -36.56 7.55 28.57
C GLU A 37 -35.56 8.61 28.06
N HIS A 38 -35.29 8.61 26.76
CA HIS A 38 -34.25 9.44 26.14
C HIS A 38 -34.77 10.37 25.04
N GLN A 39 -36.09 10.47 24.86
CA GLN A 39 -36.73 11.32 23.86
C GLN A 39 -36.25 11.05 22.43
N LEU A 40 -35.95 9.78 22.13
CA LEU A 40 -35.47 9.38 20.81
C LEU A 40 -36.57 9.47 19.76
N THR A 41 -36.16 9.79 18.54
CA THR A 41 -37.04 9.64 17.37
C THR A 41 -37.24 8.15 17.04
N LEU A 42 -38.33 7.86 16.32
CA LEU A 42 -38.64 6.50 15.88
C LEU A 42 -37.50 5.88 15.04
N ASP A 43 -36.88 6.68 14.18
CA ASP A 43 -35.76 6.22 13.34
C ASP A 43 -34.51 5.92 14.18
N GLN A 44 -34.21 6.73 15.20
CA GLN A 44 -33.09 6.46 16.12
C GLN A 44 -33.33 5.18 16.93
N ALA A 45 -34.56 4.99 17.44
CA ALA A 45 -34.91 3.77 18.17
C ALA A 45 -34.82 2.52 17.29
N ALA A 46 -35.20 2.63 16.01
CA ALA A 46 -35.05 1.52 15.06
C ALA A 46 -33.59 1.15 14.80
N VAL A 47 -32.67 2.11 14.82
CA VAL A 47 -31.23 1.83 14.71
C VAL A 47 -30.71 1.08 15.94
N LEU A 48 -31.22 1.34 17.14
CA LEU A 48 -30.81 0.59 18.35
C LEU A 48 -31.11 -0.91 18.24
N ILE A 49 -32.18 -1.29 17.51
CA ILE A 49 -32.55 -2.70 17.26
C ILE A 49 -31.44 -3.43 16.48
N GLU A 50 -30.73 -2.74 15.58
CA GLU A 50 -29.64 -3.34 14.80
C GLU A 50 -28.48 -3.84 15.70
N PHE A 51 -28.40 -3.34 16.93
CA PHE A 51 -27.38 -3.65 17.93
C PHE A 51 -27.98 -4.31 19.18
N ASP A 52 -29.11 -5.00 19.05
CA ASP A 52 -29.64 -5.83 20.13
C ASP A 52 -28.60 -6.85 20.62
N GLY A 53 -28.39 -6.88 21.94
CA GLY A 53 -27.37 -7.70 22.59
C GLY A 53 -26.01 -7.00 22.77
N ASP A 54 -25.83 -5.78 22.25
CA ASP A 54 -24.65 -4.96 22.44
C ASP A 54 -25.00 -3.69 23.25
N ASP A 55 -25.02 -3.85 24.58
CA ASP A 55 -25.41 -2.78 25.51
C ASP A 55 -24.47 -1.57 25.47
N GLU A 56 -23.19 -1.80 25.17
CA GLU A 56 -22.19 -0.75 25.07
C GLU A 56 -22.47 0.14 23.84
N VAL A 57 -22.61 -0.47 22.66
CA VAL A 57 -22.93 0.26 21.43
C VAL A 57 -24.28 0.98 21.56
N ARG A 58 -25.30 0.33 22.12
CA ARG A 58 -26.61 0.98 22.34
C ARG A 58 -26.49 2.17 23.30
N GLY A 59 -25.72 2.05 24.38
CA GLY A 59 -25.44 3.15 25.30
C GLY A 59 -24.77 4.34 24.61
N ASP A 60 -23.77 4.08 23.77
CA ASP A 60 -23.07 5.12 22.99
C ASP A 60 -23.99 5.80 21.97
N LEU A 61 -24.88 5.05 21.32
CA LEU A 61 -25.87 5.61 20.39
C LEU A 61 -26.92 6.46 21.11
N ILE A 62 -27.40 6.03 22.28
CA ILE A 62 -28.30 6.82 23.13
C ILE A 62 -27.61 8.12 23.58
N LYS A 63 -26.35 8.04 24.02
CA LYS A 63 -25.55 9.20 24.39
C LYS A 63 -25.41 10.16 23.21
N ALA A 64 -25.04 9.67 22.03
CA ALA A 64 -24.95 10.49 20.82
C ALA A 64 -26.31 11.17 20.52
N ALA A 65 -27.41 10.43 20.56
CA ALA A 65 -28.74 10.98 20.31
C ALA A 65 -29.17 12.08 21.30
N THR A 66 -28.71 12.01 22.55
CA THR A 66 -29.13 12.92 23.63
C THR A 66 -28.19 14.11 23.79
N THR A 67 -26.89 13.96 23.54
CA THR A 67 -25.90 15.04 23.73
C THR A 67 -25.60 15.80 22.45
N ASP A 68 -25.53 15.13 21.31
CA ASP A 68 -25.28 15.74 20.00
C ASP A 68 -26.00 14.94 18.91
N PRO A 69 -27.32 15.18 18.71
CA PRO A 69 -28.14 14.40 17.78
C PRO A 69 -27.59 14.38 16.34
N ALA A 70 -26.83 15.40 15.92
CA ALA A 70 -26.21 15.44 14.60
C ALA A 70 -25.13 14.36 14.41
N GLN A 71 -24.50 13.91 15.50
CA GLN A 71 -23.51 12.83 15.48
C GLN A 71 -24.13 11.43 15.48
N PHE A 72 -25.44 11.30 15.73
CA PHE A 72 -26.09 9.99 15.83
C PHE A 72 -25.90 9.15 14.55
N ALA A 73 -26.11 9.75 13.38
CA ALA A 73 -25.97 9.03 12.11
C ALA A 73 -24.53 8.54 11.88
N HIS A 74 -23.53 9.32 12.28
CA HIS A 74 -22.11 8.95 12.20
C HIS A 74 -21.76 7.84 13.21
N ALA A 75 -22.25 7.96 14.45
CA ALA A 75 -22.07 6.93 15.47
C ALA A 75 -22.70 5.59 15.04
N ALA A 76 -23.92 5.64 14.50
CA ALA A 76 -24.61 4.47 13.96
C ALA A 76 -23.83 3.82 12.80
N GLN A 77 -23.31 4.62 11.86
CA GLN A 77 -22.53 4.07 10.76
C GLN A 77 -21.23 3.43 11.24
N ARG A 78 -20.49 4.07 12.16
CA ARG A 78 -19.28 3.48 12.76
C ARG A 78 -19.59 2.15 13.43
N ALA A 79 -20.66 2.08 14.22
CA ALA A 79 -21.07 0.83 14.86
C ALA A 79 -21.41 -0.27 13.84
N ARG A 80 -22.05 0.06 12.71
CA ARG A 80 -22.31 -0.90 11.62
C ARG A 80 -21.01 -1.40 10.99
N ASP A 81 -20.09 -0.48 10.71
CA ASP A 81 -18.78 -0.80 10.12
C ASP A 81 -17.97 -1.69 11.08
N ASP A 82 -17.98 -1.38 12.38
CA ASP A 82 -17.30 -2.15 13.42
C ASP A 82 -17.89 -3.57 13.53
N LYS A 83 -19.22 -3.68 13.53
CA LYS A 83 -19.94 -4.96 13.50
C LYS A 83 -19.62 -5.78 12.24
N ALA A 84 -19.54 -5.13 11.08
CA ALA A 84 -19.16 -5.78 9.84
C ALA A 84 -17.71 -6.30 9.89
N ARG A 85 -16.76 -5.49 10.38
CA ARG A 85 -15.36 -5.90 10.55
C ARG A 85 -15.20 -7.04 11.55
N ALA A 86 -15.90 -6.97 12.69
CA ALA A 86 -15.89 -8.03 13.69
C ALA A 86 -16.43 -9.34 13.11
N ARG A 87 -17.50 -9.28 12.31
CA ARG A 87 -18.02 -10.45 11.62
C ARG A 87 -17.03 -11.01 10.59
N THR A 88 -16.46 -10.18 9.72
CA THR A 88 -15.43 -10.62 8.76
C THR A 88 -14.25 -11.27 9.47
N LYS A 89 -13.80 -10.68 10.59
CA LYS A 89 -12.72 -11.24 11.41
C LYS A 89 -13.10 -12.61 11.95
N ALA A 90 -14.26 -12.74 12.59
CA ALA A 90 -14.75 -13.98 13.17
C ALA A 90 -14.96 -15.08 12.11
N ASP A 91 -15.53 -14.74 10.95
CA ASP A 91 -15.75 -15.68 9.85
C ASP A 91 -14.39 -16.20 9.29
N THR A 92 -13.40 -15.31 9.17
CA THR A 92 -12.04 -15.67 8.71
C THR A 92 -11.27 -16.51 9.74
N GLU A 93 -11.36 -16.15 11.02
CA GLU A 93 -10.76 -16.92 12.11
C GLU A 93 -11.39 -18.32 12.20
N ALA A 94 -12.71 -18.43 12.05
CA ALA A 94 -13.41 -19.71 12.04
C ALA A 94 -12.96 -20.61 10.87
N ASP A 95 -12.78 -20.05 9.66
CA ASP A 95 -12.22 -20.79 8.53
C ASP A 95 -10.81 -21.32 8.83
N LEU A 96 -9.93 -20.46 9.32
CA LEU A 96 -8.55 -20.81 9.67
C LEU A 96 -8.47 -21.87 10.77
N VAL A 97 -9.32 -21.77 11.81
CA VAL A 97 -9.45 -22.80 12.86
C VAL A 97 -9.94 -24.11 12.25
N GLY A 98 -10.94 -24.07 11.37
CA GLY A 98 -11.43 -25.24 10.64
C GLY A 98 -10.35 -25.90 9.77
N ARG A 99 -9.43 -25.10 9.24
CA ARG A 99 -8.24 -25.55 8.53
C ARG A 99 -7.10 -26.00 9.44
N GLY A 100 -7.21 -25.86 10.76
CA GLY A 100 -6.23 -26.33 11.75
C GLY A 100 -5.12 -25.35 12.09
N TYR A 101 -5.33 -24.05 11.90
CA TYR A 101 -4.43 -22.99 12.35
C TYR A 101 -4.75 -22.57 13.79
N THR A 102 -3.70 -22.30 14.57
CA THR A 102 -3.84 -21.57 15.84
C THR A 102 -4.00 -20.08 15.55
N ILE A 103 -5.06 -19.45 16.06
CA ILE A 103 -5.25 -18.00 15.93
C ILE A 103 -4.43 -17.28 17.00
N LEU A 104 -3.62 -16.31 16.58
CA LEU A 104 -2.88 -15.43 17.48
C LEU A 104 -3.70 -14.16 17.72
N ASP A 105 -3.75 -13.71 18.98
CA ASP A 105 -4.49 -12.50 19.36
C ASP A 105 -3.81 -11.20 18.89
N SER A 106 -2.49 -11.25 18.65
CA SER A 106 -1.68 -10.14 18.15
C SER A 106 -0.68 -10.60 17.09
N ASP A 107 -0.24 -9.66 16.26
CA ASP A 107 0.91 -9.83 15.37
C ASP A 107 2.20 -9.82 16.21
N PRO A 108 2.93 -10.96 16.32
CA PRO A 108 4.09 -11.05 17.20
C PRO A 108 5.15 -10.00 16.89
N GLY A 109 5.59 -9.28 17.92
CA GLY A 109 6.64 -8.28 17.79
C GLY A 109 8.03 -8.87 17.52
N TYR A 110 9.01 -8.03 17.16
CA TYR A 110 10.39 -8.45 16.85
C TYR A 110 11.07 -9.30 17.95
N HIS A 111 10.65 -9.16 19.20
CA HIS A 111 11.20 -9.88 20.34
C HIS A 111 10.45 -11.18 20.68
N GLU A 112 9.32 -11.45 20.03
CA GLU A 112 8.51 -12.65 20.20
C GLU A 112 8.97 -13.71 19.20
N THR A 113 9.77 -14.67 19.66
CA THR A 113 10.43 -15.65 18.79
C THR A 113 9.69 -16.99 18.69
N GLU A 114 8.56 -17.13 19.37
CA GLU A 114 7.78 -18.38 19.39
C GLU A 114 7.19 -18.72 18.02
N TYR A 115 6.78 -17.70 17.26
CA TYR A 115 6.21 -17.84 15.93
C TYR A 115 7.01 -17.00 14.93
N THR A 116 7.38 -17.59 13.79
CA THR A 116 8.07 -16.88 12.71
C THR A 116 7.13 -16.68 11.53
N ARG A 117 7.08 -15.46 11.00
CA ARG A 117 6.24 -15.11 9.85
C ARG A 117 6.75 -15.80 8.59
N ILE A 118 5.88 -16.45 7.82
CA ILE A 118 6.32 -17.21 6.64
C ILE A 118 7.01 -16.35 5.57
N SER A 119 6.68 -15.06 5.49
CA SER A 119 7.30 -14.12 4.55
C SER A 119 8.79 -13.87 4.82
N GLU A 120 9.27 -14.22 6.01
CA GLU A 120 10.68 -14.11 6.40
C GLU A 120 11.44 -15.43 6.19
N LEU A 121 10.72 -16.48 5.81
CA LEU A 121 11.23 -17.83 5.69
C LEU A 121 11.47 -18.23 4.23
N LEU A 122 12.47 -19.06 4.06
CA LEU A 122 12.84 -19.74 2.84
C LEU A 122 12.77 -21.26 3.05
N THR A 123 12.43 -21.98 2.00
CA THR A 123 12.58 -23.43 1.89
C THR A 123 14.05 -23.79 1.79
N ALA A 124 14.40 -25.07 1.96
CA ALA A 124 15.76 -25.57 1.78
C ALA A 124 16.38 -25.24 0.40
N ASP A 125 15.56 -25.04 -0.62
CA ASP A 125 15.95 -24.65 -1.98
C ASP A 125 15.99 -23.12 -2.19
N ASP A 126 16.04 -22.35 -1.10
CA ASP A 126 16.06 -20.87 -1.08
C ASP A 126 14.83 -20.22 -1.75
N GLN A 127 13.70 -20.91 -1.83
CA GLN A 127 12.42 -20.35 -2.31
C GLN A 127 11.61 -19.75 -1.17
N ARG A 128 10.83 -18.70 -1.43
CA ARG A 128 9.93 -18.13 -0.41
C ARG A 128 8.89 -19.14 0.04
N VAL A 129 8.70 -19.26 1.35
CA VAL A 129 7.67 -20.12 1.94
C VAL A 129 6.29 -19.52 1.68
N THR A 130 5.39 -20.35 1.16
CA THR A 130 3.98 -20.01 0.89
C THR A 130 3.04 -20.70 1.88
N VAL A 131 1.74 -20.36 1.83
CA VAL A 131 0.71 -20.96 2.69
C VAL A 131 0.60 -22.47 2.42
N GLU A 132 0.75 -22.89 1.16
CA GLU A 132 0.70 -24.28 0.73
C GLU A 132 1.85 -25.11 1.34
N ASN A 133 3.02 -24.49 1.56
CA ASN A 133 4.16 -25.19 2.17
C ASN A 133 3.90 -25.54 3.64
N ILE A 134 3.08 -24.77 4.35
CA ILE A 134 2.80 -24.98 5.78
C ILE A 134 1.48 -25.69 6.05
N GLU A 135 0.69 -26.00 5.01
CA GLU A 135 -0.67 -26.50 5.16
C GLU A 135 -0.76 -27.86 5.86
N ASN A 136 0.33 -28.63 5.87
CA ASN A 136 0.42 -29.93 6.54
C ASN A 136 1.49 -29.98 7.64
N ILE A 137 1.94 -28.82 8.14
CA ILE A 137 2.95 -28.74 9.19
C ILE A 137 2.32 -28.36 10.53
N ASP A 138 2.67 -29.12 11.57
CA ASP A 138 2.25 -28.83 12.94
C ASP A 138 2.83 -27.49 13.43
N GLY A 139 2.06 -26.77 14.26
CA GLY A 139 2.48 -25.48 14.80
C GLY A 139 2.23 -24.29 13.86
N ARG A 140 1.46 -24.48 12.79
CA ARG A 140 0.94 -23.37 11.96
C ARG A 140 0.02 -22.46 12.76
N ALA A 141 0.21 -21.16 12.59
CA ALA A 141 -0.58 -20.14 13.25
C ALA A 141 -0.92 -19.01 12.27
N ALA A 142 -1.96 -18.24 12.60
CA ALA A 142 -2.38 -17.11 11.80
C ALA A 142 -2.85 -15.96 12.68
N HIS A 143 -2.60 -14.73 12.26
CA HIS A 143 -3.19 -13.53 12.83
C HIS A 143 -4.08 -12.86 11.79
N VAL A 144 -5.33 -12.57 12.16
CA VAL A 144 -6.30 -11.94 11.27
C VAL A 144 -6.47 -10.48 11.64
N ARG A 145 -6.21 -9.59 10.67
CA ARG A 145 -6.50 -8.16 10.76
C ARG A 145 -7.51 -7.79 9.69
N VAL A 146 -8.57 -7.08 10.07
CA VAL A 146 -9.54 -6.53 9.11
C VAL A 146 -9.38 -5.01 9.03
N TYR A 147 -9.18 -4.50 7.82
CA TYR A 147 -9.01 -3.07 7.57
C TYR A 147 -10.38 -2.36 7.42
N ALA A 148 -10.35 -1.03 7.31
CA ALA A 148 -11.55 -0.20 7.26
C ALA A 148 -12.47 -0.48 6.05
N ASP A 149 -11.91 -1.06 4.98
CA ASP A 149 -12.62 -1.50 3.78
C ASP A 149 -13.28 -2.89 3.93
N ASN A 150 -13.24 -3.49 5.13
CA ASN A 150 -13.65 -4.85 5.43
C ASN A 150 -12.82 -5.94 4.72
N ASP A 151 -11.62 -5.61 4.24
CA ASP A 151 -10.71 -6.63 3.70
C ASP A 151 -9.97 -7.36 4.83
N ALA A 152 -10.01 -8.68 4.79
CA ALA A 152 -9.38 -9.55 5.78
C ALA A 152 -7.95 -9.87 5.35
N ASN A 153 -6.98 -9.28 6.05
CA ASN A 153 -5.57 -9.60 5.87
C ASN A 153 -5.17 -10.70 6.86
N VAL A 154 -4.79 -11.85 6.33
CA VAL A 154 -4.28 -12.98 7.11
C VAL A 154 -2.76 -13.00 7.03
N ILE A 155 -2.12 -12.96 8.19
CA ILE A 155 -0.68 -13.12 8.33
C ILE A 155 -0.42 -14.52 8.86
N TYR A 156 0.38 -15.30 8.14
CA TYR A 156 0.67 -16.69 8.48
C TYR A 156 2.03 -16.84 9.16
N PHE A 157 2.06 -17.73 10.14
CA PHE A 157 3.22 -18.02 10.97
C PHE A 157 3.39 -19.53 11.13
N ILE A 158 4.60 -19.91 11.54
CA ILE A 158 4.90 -21.26 11.98
C ILE A 158 5.74 -21.22 13.25
N ARG A 159 5.40 -22.09 14.20
CA ARG A 159 6.24 -22.36 15.36
C ARG A 159 7.47 -23.15 14.93
N ASP A 160 8.63 -22.84 15.51
CA ASP A 160 9.87 -23.59 15.30
C ASP A 160 10.22 -23.82 13.82
N ALA A 161 10.31 -22.74 13.02
CA ALA A 161 10.56 -22.79 11.58
C ALA A 161 11.72 -23.71 11.15
N LYS A 162 12.79 -23.79 11.96
CA LYS A 162 13.93 -24.68 11.72
C LYS A 162 13.57 -26.16 11.81
N MET A 163 12.70 -26.54 12.75
CA MET A 163 12.20 -27.91 12.87
C MET A 163 11.29 -28.27 11.69
N ALA A 164 10.56 -27.28 11.17
CA ALA A 164 9.78 -27.39 9.94
C ALA A 164 10.62 -27.40 8.64
N GLY A 165 11.95 -27.28 8.74
CA GLY A 165 12.86 -27.31 7.59
C GLY A 165 13.03 -25.99 6.85
N PHE A 166 12.63 -24.86 7.45
CA PHE A 166 12.76 -23.52 6.89
C PHE A 166 13.92 -22.73 7.53
N HIS A 167 14.44 -21.74 6.81
CA HIS A 167 15.47 -20.80 7.30
C HIS A 167 15.16 -19.35 6.93
N THR A 168 15.79 -18.37 7.58
CA THR A 168 15.56 -16.94 7.33
C THR A 168 16.51 -16.35 6.28
N TYR A 169 16.15 -15.22 5.68
CA TYR A 169 16.91 -14.52 4.62
C TYR A 169 18.37 -14.15 5.01
N GLY A 170 18.69 -14.08 6.31
CA GLY A 170 20.05 -13.84 6.82
C GLY A 170 20.75 -15.09 7.38
N GLY A 171 20.02 -16.20 7.52
CA GLY A 171 20.52 -17.48 8.00
C GLY A 171 21.07 -18.36 6.89
N SER A 172 21.61 -17.75 5.82
CA SER A 172 22.31 -18.49 4.78
C SER A 172 23.37 -19.37 5.44
N GLN A 173 23.17 -20.68 5.37
CA GLN A 173 24.32 -21.57 5.37
C GLN A 173 25.20 -21.07 4.24
N SER A 174 26.32 -20.46 4.60
CA SER A 174 27.35 -20.10 3.65
C SER A 174 27.62 -21.35 2.81
N LYS A 175 27.25 -21.31 1.52
CA LYS A 175 27.68 -22.31 0.52
C LYS A 175 29.21 -22.23 0.47
N SER A 176 29.84 -22.91 1.41
CA SER A 176 31.28 -23.00 1.60
C SER A 176 31.74 -24.19 0.76
N GLY A 177 31.62 -24.00 -0.55
CA GLY A 177 32.19 -24.86 -1.58
C GLY A 177 33.09 -24.01 -2.49
N PRO A 178 34.12 -24.61 -3.11
CA PRO A 178 34.91 -23.92 -4.12
C PRO A 178 33.97 -23.48 -5.26
N MET A 179 33.91 -22.18 -5.55
CA MET A 179 33.14 -21.65 -6.67
C MET A 179 33.51 -22.39 -7.95
N THR A 180 32.51 -22.83 -8.70
CA THR A 180 32.66 -23.35 -10.06
C THR A 180 33.22 -22.25 -10.98
N GLU A 181 33.82 -22.63 -12.11
CA GLU A 181 34.33 -21.64 -13.07
C GLU A 181 33.22 -20.78 -13.69
N GLU A 182 32.00 -21.30 -13.78
CA GLU A 182 30.79 -20.59 -14.21
C GLU A 182 30.39 -19.52 -13.18
N GLU A 183 30.29 -19.88 -11.89
CA GLU A 183 30.01 -18.91 -10.82
C GLU A 183 31.09 -17.82 -10.72
N LYS A 184 32.36 -18.17 -10.96
CA LYS A 184 33.45 -17.18 -11.03
C LYS A 184 33.29 -16.25 -12.22
N ALA A 185 32.87 -16.75 -13.38
CA ALA A 185 32.62 -15.94 -14.57
C ALA A 185 31.46 -14.96 -14.33
N GLU A 186 30.34 -15.43 -13.79
CA GLU A 186 29.20 -14.59 -13.42
C GLU A 186 29.59 -13.51 -12.42
N ARG A 187 30.37 -13.86 -11.39
CA ARG A 187 30.86 -12.89 -10.41
C ARG A 187 31.78 -11.84 -11.04
N ARG A 188 32.62 -12.21 -12.00
CA ARG A 188 33.47 -11.25 -12.73
C ARG A 188 32.62 -10.26 -13.54
N THR A 189 31.62 -10.75 -14.27
CA THR A 189 30.69 -9.91 -15.03
C THR A 189 29.91 -8.97 -14.09
N LEU A 190 29.41 -9.49 -12.97
CA LEU A 190 28.69 -8.69 -11.98
C LEU A 190 29.55 -7.54 -11.43
N ILE A 191 30.80 -7.82 -11.08
CA ILE A 191 31.72 -6.79 -10.56
C ILE A 191 32.02 -5.75 -11.64
N ALA A 192 32.26 -6.18 -12.88
CA ALA A 192 32.52 -5.29 -14.02
C ALA A 192 31.33 -4.36 -14.29
N ASN A 193 30.12 -4.91 -14.40
CA ASN A 193 28.90 -4.15 -14.66
C ASN A 193 28.57 -3.19 -13.51
N ASN A 194 28.72 -3.62 -12.25
CA ASN A 194 28.49 -2.75 -11.10
C ASN A 194 29.51 -1.59 -11.01
N LYS A 195 30.74 -1.81 -11.48
CA LYS A 195 31.74 -0.75 -11.59
C LYS A 195 31.40 0.21 -12.75
N ALA A 196 31.03 -0.33 -13.91
CA ALA A 196 30.58 0.46 -15.05
C ALA A 196 29.35 1.32 -14.69
N TRP A 197 28.38 0.76 -13.97
CA TRP A 197 27.18 1.45 -13.53
C TRP A 197 27.50 2.66 -12.65
N ALA A 198 28.40 2.49 -11.67
CA ALA A 198 28.80 3.58 -10.80
C ALA A 198 29.49 4.72 -11.57
N SER A 199 30.25 4.41 -12.62
CA SER A 199 30.84 5.42 -13.51
C SER A 199 29.79 6.08 -14.40
N ALA A 200 28.86 5.31 -14.97
CA ALA A 200 27.78 5.79 -15.81
C ALA A 200 26.85 6.75 -15.06
N GLU A 201 26.50 6.44 -13.81
CA GLU A 201 25.66 7.29 -12.95
C GLU A 201 26.24 8.71 -12.79
N ILE A 202 27.57 8.83 -12.62
CA ILE A 202 28.23 10.14 -12.52
C ILE A 202 28.05 10.92 -13.83
N VAL A 203 28.41 10.31 -14.96
CA VAL A 203 28.31 10.94 -16.29
C VAL A 203 26.86 11.31 -16.62
N ARG A 204 25.90 10.45 -16.28
CA ARG A 204 24.47 10.68 -16.50
C ARG A 204 23.97 11.88 -15.71
N ARG A 205 24.33 11.99 -14.43
CA ARG A 205 23.91 13.12 -13.57
C ARG A 205 24.55 14.44 -13.98
N GLU A 206 25.80 14.41 -14.43
CA GLU A 206 26.43 15.58 -15.05
C GLU A 206 25.68 16.01 -16.31
N TRP A 207 25.34 15.06 -17.19
CA TRP A 207 24.56 15.35 -18.40
C TRP A 207 23.15 15.88 -18.11
N LEU A 208 22.45 15.33 -17.10
CA LEU A 208 21.15 15.83 -16.65
C LEU A 208 21.25 17.28 -16.15
N THR A 209 22.31 17.58 -15.40
CA THR A 209 22.58 18.93 -14.90
C THR A 209 22.82 19.90 -16.07
N GLU A 210 23.60 19.48 -17.07
CA GLU A 210 23.81 20.26 -18.29
C GLU A 210 22.48 20.48 -19.04
N LEU A 211 21.67 19.43 -19.24
CA LEU A 211 20.36 19.50 -19.88
C LEU A 211 19.47 20.55 -19.21
N LEU A 212 19.38 20.52 -17.88
CA LEU A 212 18.55 21.44 -17.09
C LEU A 212 19.13 22.86 -17.02
N SER A 213 20.41 23.05 -17.32
CA SER A 213 21.02 24.38 -17.44
C SER A 213 20.67 25.08 -18.77
N ARG A 214 20.24 24.33 -19.80
CA ARG A 214 19.98 24.87 -21.14
C ARG A 214 18.85 25.91 -21.11
N LYS A 215 19.00 26.95 -21.94
CA LYS A 215 17.98 28.01 -22.10
C LYS A 215 16.65 27.45 -22.61
N THR A 216 16.71 26.49 -23.54
CA THR A 216 15.56 25.84 -24.15
C THR A 216 15.62 24.35 -23.86
N LEU A 217 14.57 23.81 -23.24
CA LEU A 217 14.41 22.38 -23.02
C LEU A 217 13.96 21.66 -24.31
N PRO A 218 14.08 20.32 -24.39
CA PRO A 218 13.55 19.53 -25.50
C PRO A 218 12.08 19.85 -25.80
N LYS A 219 11.69 19.82 -27.08
CA LYS A 219 10.35 20.24 -27.52
C LYS A 219 9.21 19.40 -26.92
N ASP A 220 9.51 18.14 -26.60
CA ASP A 220 8.59 17.16 -26.02
C ASP A 220 8.60 17.16 -24.48
N THR A 221 9.29 18.10 -23.82
CA THR A 221 9.40 18.18 -22.34
C THR A 221 8.05 18.05 -21.64
N THR A 222 7.02 18.79 -22.09
CA THR A 222 5.69 18.74 -21.48
C THR A 222 5.06 17.35 -21.59
N LEU A 223 5.27 16.66 -22.72
CA LEU A 223 4.79 15.30 -22.92
C LEU A 223 5.50 14.33 -21.96
N VAL A 224 6.81 14.47 -21.80
CA VAL A 224 7.60 13.63 -20.89
C VAL A 224 7.19 13.84 -19.44
N ILE A 225 6.97 15.08 -19.00
CA ILE A 225 6.45 15.38 -17.66
C ILE A 225 5.09 14.71 -17.45
N ALA A 226 4.15 14.88 -18.38
CA ALA A 226 2.81 14.29 -18.26
C ALA A 226 2.84 12.75 -18.24
N LYS A 227 3.68 12.13 -19.08
CA LYS A 227 3.91 10.68 -19.08
C LYS A 227 4.49 10.21 -17.76
N ALA A 228 5.48 10.91 -17.20
CA ALA A 228 6.08 10.49 -15.95
C ALA A 228 5.12 10.55 -14.76
N LEU A 229 4.31 11.61 -14.69
CA LEU A 229 3.30 11.75 -13.64
C LEU A 229 2.21 10.65 -13.70
N THR A 230 2.00 10.02 -14.86
CA THR A 230 0.96 9.01 -15.05
C THR A 230 1.50 7.58 -15.07
N ALA A 231 2.67 7.34 -15.66
CA ALA A 231 3.26 6.02 -15.83
C ALA A 231 4.35 5.69 -14.80
N HIS A 232 5.08 6.69 -14.28
CA HIS A 232 6.20 6.50 -13.35
C HIS A 232 5.83 6.85 -11.90
N ARG A 233 4.54 6.70 -11.56
CA ARG A 233 3.93 7.14 -10.28
C ARG A 233 4.67 6.70 -9.02
N GLN A 234 5.26 5.51 -9.01
CA GLN A 234 5.98 4.99 -7.83
C GLN A 234 7.29 5.75 -7.59
N ALA A 235 8.06 6.02 -8.65
CA ALA A 235 9.28 6.81 -8.58
C ALA A 235 8.96 8.24 -8.13
N ILE A 236 7.95 8.87 -8.76
CA ILE A 236 7.49 10.22 -8.41
C ILE A 236 7.03 10.29 -6.95
N SER A 237 6.20 9.34 -6.51
CA SER A 237 5.67 9.32 -5.14
C SER A 237 6.77 9.18 -4.10
N THR A 238 7.75 8.30 -4.35
CA THR A 238 8.90 8.09 -3.46
C THR A 238 9.76 9.36 -3.37
N ALA A 239 10.15 9.92 -4.51
CA ALA A 239 10.99 11.12 -4.55
C ALA A 239 10.30 12.34 -3.92
N THR A 240 8.99 12.50 -4.15
CA THR A 240 8.21 13.60 -3.55
C THR A 240 8.14 13.48 -2.03
N ARG A 241 7.95 12.25 -1.51
CA ARG A 241 7.99 11.99 -0.05
C ARG A 241 9.35 12.31 0.55
N GLU A 242 10.42 12.11 -0.21
CA GLU A 242 11.80 12.38 0.18
C GLU A 242 12.25 13.81 -0.13
N GLY A 243 11.32 14.72 -0.46
CA GLY A 243 11.64 16.14 -0.65
C GLY A 243 12.39 16.46 -1.94
N ASN A 244 12.34 15.58 -2.95
CA ASN A 244 12.95 15.77 -4.26
C ASN A 244 14.44 16.14 -4.19
N GLU A 245 15.21 15.51 -3.31
CA GLU A 245 16.62 15.87 -3.08
C GLU A 245 17.46 15.89 -4.35
N LEU A 246 17.24 14.92 -5.24
CA LEU A 246 18.01 14.85 -6.48
C LEU A 246 17.64 15.97 -7.45
N ALA A 247 16.37 16.37 -7.50
CA ALA A 247 15.95 17.51 -8.31
C ALA A 247 16.60 18.82 -7.83
N HIS A 248 16.75 18.99 -6.51
CA HIS A 248 17.52 20.10 -5.93
C HIS A 248 18.97 20.08 -6.45
N ARG A 249 19.66 18.94 -6.28
CA ARG A 249 21.06 18.79 -6.71
C ARG A 249 21.26 19.03 -8.21
N LEU A 250 20.37 18.49 -9.05
CA LEU A 250 20.39 18.68 -10.51
C LEU A 250 20.19 20.14 -10.94
N LEU A 251 19.55 20.96 -10.10
CA LEU A 251 19.39 22.40 -10.32
C LEU A 251 20.46 23.25 -9.61
N GLY A 252 21.47 22.61 -9.01
CA GLY A 252 22.53 23.30 -8.26
C GLY A 252 22.05 23.89 -6.94
N LEU A 253 21.00 23.34 -6.35
CA LEU A 253 20.46 23.74 -5.06
C LEU A 253 20.79 22.69 -4.00
N GLU A 254 21.09 23.15 -2.79
CA GLU A 254 21.11 22.29 -1.62
C GLU A 254 19.70 21.77 -1.32
N PRO A 255 19.50 20.48 -0.97
CA PRO A 255 18.21 19.98 -0.52
C PRO A 255 17.60 20.81 0.61
N SER A 256 16.28 20.85 0.67
CA SER A 256 15.54 21.60 1.70
C SER A 256 15.41 20.75 2.96
N GLY A 257 15.55 21.39 4.14
CA GLY A 257 15.29 20.72 5.41
C GLY A 257 13.80 20.45 5.62
N TYR A 258 13.47 19.47 6.48
CA TYR A 258 12.08 19.05 6.73
C TYR A 258 11.13 20.19 7.18
N PHE A 259 11.65 21.19 7.90
CA PHE A 259 10.88 22.33 8.42
C PHE A 259 11.04 23.61 7.60
N GLU A 260 11.79 23.56 6.49
CA GLU A 260 12.05 24.72 5.64
C GLU A 260 11.07 24.79 4.48
N THR A 261 10.81 26.00 3.99
CA THR A 261 10.11 26.17 2.71
C THR A 261 10.97 25.58 1.60
N ASP A 262 10.36 24.73 0.78
CA ASP A 262 11.07 24.06 -0.31
C ASP A 262 11.72 25.07 -1.28
N LYS A 263 13.02 24.89 -1.52
CA LYS A 263 13.84 25.78 -2.36
C LYS A 263 13.47 25.71 -3.83
N LEU A 264 12.91 24.60 -4.32
CA LEU A 264 12.34 24.52 -5.67
C LEU A 264 11.07 25.39 -5.76
N ALA A 265 10.21 25.36 -4.73
CA ALA A 265 9.05 26.23 -4.67
C ALA A 265 9.47 27.72 -4.60
N ALA A 266 10.49 28.04 -3.82
CA ALA A 266 11.06 29.39 -3.75
C ALA A 266 11.65 29.83 -5.10
N LEU A 267 12.32 28.93 -5.84
CA LEU A 267 12.85 29.21 -7.18
C LEU A 267 11.72 29.54 -8.16
N ILE A 268 10.62 28.80 -8.14
CA ILE A 268 9.45 29.08 -8.99
C ILE A 268 8.83 30.43 -8.64
N ALA A 269 8.68 30.74 -7.34
CA ALA A 269 8.11 32.00 -6.90
C ALA A 269 8.96 33.21 -7.33
N GLN A 270 10.29 33.09 -7.26
CA GLN A 270 11.22 34.16 -7.67
C GLN A 270 11.38 34.25 -9.19
N THR A 271 11.34 33.12 -9.90
CA THR A 271 11.53 33.05 -11.35
C THR A 271 10.50 32.12 -12.00
N PRO A 272 9.25 32.59 -12.23
CA PRO A 272 8.18 31.75 -12.78
C PRO A 272 8.51 31.12 -14.14
N ALA A 273 9.38 31.77 -14.94
CA ALA A 273 9.85 31.26 -16.22
C ALA A 273 10.65 29.93 -16.10
N LYS A 274 11.12 29.56 -14.89
CA LYS A 274 11.80 28.29 -14.61
C LYS A 274 10.87 27.15 -14.19
N ALA A 275 9.55 27.38 -14.15
CA ALA A 275 8.59 26.35 -13.72
C ALA A 275 8.71 25.04 -14.50
N GLN A 276 8.91 25.10 -15.82
CA GLN A 276 9.08 23.90 -16.65
C GLN A 276 10.41 23.18 -16.38
N HIS A 277 11.49 23.92 -16.13
CA HIS A 277 12.78 23.34 -15.71
C HIS A 277 12.68 22.63 -14.37
N VAL A 278 11.98 23.24 -13.40
CA VAL A 278 11.76 22.63 -12.09
C VAL A 278 10.90 21.37 -12.20
N ALA A 279 9.81 21.43 -12.95
CA ALA A 279 8.95 20.26 -13.17
C ALA A 279 9.69 19.11 -13.86
N LEU A 280 10.53 19.42 -14.85
CA LEU A 280 11.36 18.41 -15.50
C LEU A 280 12.43 17.85 -14.55
N ALA A 281 13.08 18.68 -13.73
CA ALA A 281 14.07 18.24 -12.76
C ALA A 281 13.46 17.30 -11.71
N VAL A 282 12.23 17.57 -11.25
CA VAL A 282 11.50 16.68 -10.32
C VAL A 282 11.25 15.33 -10.96
N VAL A 283 10.75 15.30 -12.19
CA VAL A 283 10.47 14.05 -12.92
C VAL A 283 11.75 13.25 -13.18
N LEU A 284 12.78 13.89 -13.72
CA LEU A 284 14.05 13.21 -14.03
C LEU A 284 14.77 12.78 -12.75
N GLY A 285 14.77 13.61 -11.73
CA GLY A 285 15.34 13.30 -10.42
C GLY A 285 14.63 12.12 -9.76
N ALA A 286 13.31 12.02 -9.90
CA ALA A 286 12.54 10.91 -9.36
C ALA A 286 12.83 9.57 -10.07
N CYS A 287 12.87 9.57 -11.41
CA CYS A 287 13.25 8.36 -12.15
C CYS A 287 14.70 7.96 -11.87
N GLU A 288 15.61 8.93 -11.81
CA GLU A 288 17.04 8.69 -11.54
C GLU A 288 17.27 8.17 -10.11
N SER A 289 16.53 8.64 -9.11
CA SER A 289 16.74 8.28 -7.71
C SER A 289 16.37 6.84 -7.38
N VAL A 290 15.51 6.21 -8.18
CA VAL A 290 15.13 4.79 -7.99
C VAL A 290 16.04 3.82 -8.76
N THR A 291 16.97 4.34 -9.57
CA THR A 291 17.97 3.49 -10.24
C THR A 291 19.05 3.01 -9.25
N SER A 292 19.62 1.84 -9.51
CA SER A 292 20.68 1.27 -8.69
C SER A 292 21.58 0.32 -9.49
N LYS A 293 22.64 -0.19 -8.86
CA LYS A 293 23.51 -1.23 -9.45
C LYS A 293 22.76 -2.53 -9.81
N GLN A 294 21.52 -2.72 -9.37
CA GLN A 294 20.69 -3.84 -9.77
C GLN A 294 19.85 -3.55 -11.02
N THR A 295 19.71 -2.29 -11.43
CA THR A 295 18.83 -1.87 -12.53
C THR A 295 19.20 -2.49 -13.87
N TRP A 296 20.50 -2.66 -14.17
CA TRP A 296 20.93 -3.34 -15.41
C TRP A 296 20.58 -4.83 -15.43
N ARG A 297 20.33 -5.44 -14.27
CA ARG A 297 20.04 -6.88 -14.15
C ARG A 297 18.53 -7.16 -14.09
N TYR A 298 17.78 -6.22 -13.54
CA TYR A 298 16.33 -6.33 -13.34
C TYR A 298 15.68 -4.97 -13.63
N PRO A 299 15.67 -4.54 -14.90
CA PRO A 299 15.13 -3.24 -15.27
C PRO A 299 13.61 -3.21 -15.12
N SER A 300 13.07 -2.17 -14.51
CA SER A 300 11.64 -1.93 -14.53
C SER A 300 11.21 -1.25 -15.84
N PRO A 301 9.91 -1.28 -16.20
CA PRO A 301 9.40 -0.49 -17.32
C PRO A 301 9.66 1.01 -17.19
N THR A 302 9.79 1.52 -15.96
CA THR A 302 10.16 2.92 -15.69
C THR A 302 11.61 3.19 -16.06
N ASP A 303 12.53 2.29 -15.70
CA ASP A 303 13.96 2.43 -16.01
C ASP A 303 14.16 2.43 -17.52
N ALA A 304 13.59 1.46 -18.23
CA ALA A 304 13.70 1.36 -19.68
C ALA A 304 13.14 2.59 -20.41
N ALA A 305 11.97 3.07 -20.01
CA ALA A 305 11.39 4.28 -20.59
C ALA A 305 12.23 5.53 -20.31
N TYR A 306 12.80 5.62 -19.10
CA TYR A 306 13.68 6.70 -18.69
C TYR A 306 14.96 6.74 -19.54
N PHE A 307 15.72 5.63 -19.61
CA PHE A 307 16.96 5.57 -20.38
C PHE A 307 16.73 5.78 -21.88
N ALA A 308 15.66 5.20 -22.45
CA ALA A 308 15.30 5.44 -23.84
C ALA A 308 14.96 6.91 -24.12
N GLN A 309 14.33 7.60 -23.17
CA GLN A 309 14.04 9.04 -23.31
C GLN A 309 15.31 9.89 -23.21
N LEU A 310 16.26 9.53 -22.34
CA LEU A 310 17.56 10.21 -22.29
C LEU A 310 18.32 10.06 -23.61
N GLU A 311 18.35 8.85 -24.15
CA GLU A 311 18.97 8.54 -25.44
C GLU A 311 18.34 9.37 -26.57
N ALA A 312 17.00 9.45 -26.61
CA ALA A 312 16.27 10.28 -27.58
C ALA A 312 16.61 11.78 -27.49
N TRP A 313 17.03 12.26 -26.32
CA TRP A 313 17.52 13.63 -26.11
C TRP A 313 19.03 13.80 -26.35
N GLY A 314 19.71 12.74 -26.79
CA GLY A 314 21.11 12.74 -27.18
C GLY A 314 22.08 12.36 -26.07
N TYR A 315 21.62 11.74 -24.99
CA TYR A 315 22.51 11.11 -24.02
C TYR A 315 23.08 9.81 -24.61
N GLY A 316 24.42 9.68 -24.65
CA GLY A 316 25.06 8.45 -25.09
C GLY A 316 25.05 7.41 -23.98
N LEU A 317 24.14 6.43 -24.03
CA LEU A 317 24.08 5.33 -23.06
C LEU A 317 25.39 4.55 -23.07
N SER A 318 25.94 4.31 -21.89
CA SER A 318 27.05 3.38 -21.69
C SER A 318 26.63 1.93 -21.93
N GLU A 319 27.58 1.03 -22.13
CA GLU A 319 27.31 -0.40 -22.38
C GLU A 319 26.39 -1.02 -21.33
N VAL A 320 26.55 -0.68 -20.05
CA VAL A 320 25.72 -1.23 -18.97
C VAL A 320 24.30 -0.64 -18.92
N GLU A 321 24.11 0.57 -19.43
CA GLU A 321 22.79 1.21 -19.54
C GLU A 321 22.05 0.74 -20.79
N GLN A 322 22.77 0.36 -21.85
CA GLN A 322 22.17 -0.25 -23.05
C GLN A 322 21.50 -1.59 -22.71
N ILE A 323 22.04 -2.36 -21.77
CA ILE A 323 21.40 -3.60 -21.28
C ILE A 323 19.96 -3.32 -20.82
N VAL A 324 19.73 -2.20 -20.11
CA VAL A 324 18.41 -1.81 -19.58
C VAL A 324 17.39 -1.60 -20.70
N THR A 325 17.80 -0.97 -21.80
CA THR A 325 16.90 -0.68 -22.93
C THR A 325 16.72 -1.88 -23.85
N GLU A 326 17.74 -2.73 -23.98
CA GLU A 326 17.71 -3.97 -24.76
C GLU A 326 16.82 -5.04 -24.11
N GLU A 327 16.97 -5.30 -22.80
CA GLU A 327 16.13 -6.28 -22.08
C GLU A 327 14.64 -5.91 -22.16
N ALA A 328 14.32 -4.63 -22.03
CA ALA A 328 12.95 -4.14 -22.16
C ALA A 328 12.40 -4.20 -23.61
N ALA A 329 13.27 -4.24 -24.63
CA ALA A 329 12.86 -4.50 -26.00
C ALA A 329 12.52 -5.99 -26.21
N VAL A 330 13.30 -6.89 -25.61
CA VAL A 330 13.07 -8.34 -25.64
C VAL A 330 11.78 -8.74 -24.93
N GLU A 331 11.52 -8.21 -23.72
CA GLU A 331 10.27 -8.50 -23.00
C GLU A 331 9.03 -8.06 -23.77
N ARG A 332 9.05 -6.87 -24.40
CA ARG A 332 7.95 -6.38 -25.23
C ARG A 332 7.70 -7.24 -26.47
N ALA A 333 8.76 -7.75 -27.09
CA ALA A 333 8.64 -8.66 -28.24
C ALA A 333 8.07 -10.05 -27.84
N THR A 334 8.25 -10.46 -26.58
CA THR A 334 7.77 -11.75 -26.08
C THR A 334 6.29 -11.69 -25.64
N GLN A 335 5.76 -10.48 -25.38
CA GLN A 335 4.38 -10.24 -24.95
C GLN A 335 3.43 -9.82 -26.10
N ALA A 336 3.94 -9.63 -27.32
CA ALA A 336 3.20 -9.21 -28.51
C ALA A 336 2.82 -10.41 -29.40
#